data_AF-A0A9N9QGC6-F1
#
_entry.id   AF-A0A9N9QGC6-F1
#
_cell.length_a   1.000
_cell.length_b   1.000
_cell.length_c   1.000
_cell.angle_alpha   90.00
_cell.angle_beta   90.00
_cell.angle_gamma   90.00
#
_symmetry.space_group_name_H-M   'P 1'
#
loop_
_entity.id
_entity.type
_entity.pdbx_description
1 polymer ?
#
loop_
_entity_poly.entity_id
_entity_poly.type
_entity_poly.pdbx_seq_one_letter_code
_entity_poly.pdbx_strand_id
1 'polypeptide(L)'
;MSSMSRFADAEGKTKLEIFDPEKGIVISLYLTLEEYHRANADMSYATELLNIYEDIMNRETQRVSAETIPQEQSHSGSQSSSQNEDGFWSHGETQLLINLYGQHKDEFTNAKKKTCRSAAKIERKWINLLRVYRSIKDNKGVKKSGRGAQNYKFFDALDEILGDKPSNSNTFCIEVGVNKDQPNSDQESPINYPPEGVPSTSNQTPVSNTSSCSESLRETPPLRNKRKSKSESQSENYLQAKMKRHEDRMRIEHQKLQLEKDKVDLLKKILASQQIKND
;
A
#
# COMPACT_ATOMS: atom_id res chain seq x y z
N MET A 1 42.32 3.28 32.39
CA MET A 1 41.04 3.87 32.85
C MET A 1 40.33 4.43 31.62
N SER A 2 39.48 3.62 30.98
CA SER A 2 38.74 4.02 29.77
C SER A 2 37.53 4.86 30.15
N SER A 3 37.48 6.09 29.63
CA SER A 3 36.34 7.00 29.79
C SER A 3 35.27 6.60 28.78
N MET A 4 34.19 5.95 29.24
CA MET A 4 33.04 5.59 28.42
C MET A 4 32.00 6.72 28.43
N SER A 5 31.87 7.41 27.31
CA SER A 5 30.82 8.40 27.07
C SER A 5 29.47 7.71 26.86
N ARG A 6 28.47 8.00 27.71
CA ARG A 6 27.13 7.45 27.61
C ARG A 6 26.24 8.37 26.77
N PHE A 7 26.05 8.02 25.50
CA PHE A 7 24.93 8.52 24.71
C PHE A 7 23.83 7.45 24.75
N ALA A 8 22.74 7.73 25.46
CA ALA A 8 21.54 6.91 25.43
C ALA A 8 20.61 7.48 24.36
N ASP A 9 20.21 6.64 23.40
CA ASP A 9 19.25 7.03 22.37
C ASP A 9 17.83 7.10 22.96
N ALA A 10 16.90 7.79 22.26
CA ALA A 10 15.52 8.02 22.72
C ALA A 10 14.69 6.74 23.01
N GLU A 11 15.21 5.56 22.63
CA GLU A 11 14.63 4.25 22.90
C GLU A 11 15.16 3.57 24.19
N GLY A 12 16.03 4.24 24.95
CA GLY A 12 16.62 3.66 26.17
C GLY A 12 17.64 2.55 25.89
N LYS A 13 18.14 2.46 24.66
CA LYS A 13 19.18 1.51 24.25
C LYS A 13 20.56 2.14 24.44
N THR A 14 21.51 1.32 24.86
CA THR A 14 22.92 1.67 25.07
C THR A 14 23.79 0.91 24.09
N LYS A 15 24.77 1.60 23.52
CA LYS A 15 25.73 1.02 22.58
C LYS A 15 26.81 0.24 23.34
N LEU A 16 27.00 -1.03 22.97
CA LEU A 16 28.12 -1.88 23.39
C LEU A 16 29.03 -2.11 22.20
N GLU A 17 30.32 -1.81 22.35
CA GLU A 17 31.34 -2.08 21.34
C GLU A 17 32.20 -3.25 21.79
N ILE A 18 32.20 -4.32 21.02
CA ILE A 18 32.98 -5.53 21.28
C ILE A 18 34.01 -5.67 20.17
N PHE A 19 35.29 -5.80 20.55
CA PHE A 19 36.38 -6.01 19.61
C PHE A 19 36.65 -7.50 19.48
N ASP A 20 36.56 -8.03 18.26
CA ASP A 20 36.95 -9.39 17.92
C ASP A 20 38.41 -9.38 17.43
N PRO A 21 39.37 -9.92 18.22
CA PRO A 21 40.78 -9.91 17.87
C PRO A 21 41.12 -10.87 16.72
N GLU A 22 40.32 -11.91 16.46
CA GLU A 22 40.60 -12.88 15.40
C GLU A 22 40.27 -12.29 14.02
N LYS A 23 39.16 -11.55 13.95
CA LYS A 23 38.68 -10.92 12.71
C LYS A 23 39.15 -9.48 12.54
N GLY A 24 39.66 -8.86 13.61
CA GLY A 24 40.10 -7.46 13.61
C GLY A 24 38.95 -6.47 13.39
N ILE A 25 37.72 -6.84 13.76
CA ILE A 25 36.52 -6.03 13.57
C ILE A 25 35.97 -5.54 14.91
N VAL A 26 35.40 -4.34 14.92
CA VAL A 26 34.65 -3.79 16.06
C VAL A 26 33.17 -3.94 15.78
N ILE A 27 32.49 -4.75 16.58
CA ILE A 27 31.06 -5.00 16.46
C ILE A 27 30.33 -4.04 17.40
N SER A 28 29.39 -3.27 16.87
CA SER A 28 28.55 -2.33 17.64
C SER A 28 27.15 -2.91 17.83
N LEU A 29 26.78 -3.24 19.07
CA LEU A 29 25.47 -3.75 19.44
C LEU A 29 24.67 -2.68 20.19
N TYR A 30 23.38 -2.55 19.90
CA TYR A 30 22.48 -1.67 20.64
C TYR A 30 21.59 -2.51 21.53
N LEU A 31 21.90 -2.52 22.82
CA LEU A 31 21.26 -3.38 23.82
C LEU A 31 20.39 -2.55 24.74
N THR A 32 19.41 -3.17 25.38
CA THR A 32 18.74 -2.54 26.53
C THR A 32 19.73 -2.33 27.67
N LEU A 33 19.42 -1.39 28.58
CA LEU A 33 20.29 -1.10 29.73
C LEU A 33 20.55 -2.35 30.59
N GLU A 34 19.55 -3.22 30.77
CA GLU A 34 19.69 -4.46 31.53
C GLU A 34 20.62 -5.46 30.85
N GLU A 35 20.46 -5.67 29.55
CA GLU A 35 21.32 -6.57 28.75
C GLU A 35 22.76 -6.06 28.68
N TYR A 36 22.94 -4.73 28.58
CA TYR A 36 24.26 -4.11 28.62
C TYR A 36 24.98 -4.38 29.95
N HIS A 37 24.28 -4.26 31.07
CA HIS A 37 24.85 -4.59 32.38
C HIS A 37 25.15 -6.08 32.50
N ARG A 38 24.27 -6.95 31.99
CA ARG A 38 24.47 -8.40 31.99
C ARG A 38 25.68 -8.80 31.15
N ALA A 39 25.84 -8.24 29.96
CA ALA A 39 27.00 -8.48 29.08
C ALA A 39 28.31 -8.00 29.69
N ASN A 40 28.28 -6.91 30.47
CA ASN A 40 29.48 -6.44 31.17
C ASN A 40 29.83 -7.27 32.41
N ALA A 41 28.84 -7.88 33.06
CA ALA A 41 29.05 -8.69 34.27
C ALA A 41 29.36 -10.16 33.94
N ASP A 42 28.79 -10.69 32.86
CA ASP A 42 28.85 -12.08 32.45
C ASP A 42 29.47 -12.22 31.06
N MET A 43 30.73 -12.66 31.03
CA MET A 43 31.47 -12.87 29.79
C MET A 43 30.82 -13.94 28.90
N SER A 44 30.14 -14.94 29.49
CA SER A 44 29.50 -16.01 28.71
C SER A 44 28.32 -15.49 27.89
N TYR A 45 27.53 -14.57 28.48
CA TYR A 45 26.45 -13.88 27.80
C TYR A 45 26.96 -12.97 26.67
N ALA A 46 28.09 -12.28 26.89
CA ALA A 46 28.72 -11.49 25.83
C ALA A 46 29.17 -12.36 24.63
N THR A 47 29.72 -13.55 24.90
CA THR A 47 30.08 -14.52 23.84
C THR A 47 28.84 -15.06 23.13
N GLU A 48 27.76 -15.34 23.85
CA GLU A 48 26.49 -15.78 23.26
C GLU A 48 25.94 -14.72 22.29
N LEU A 49 25.97 -13.45 22.67
CA LEU A 49 25.56 -12.34 21.79
C LEU A 49 26.38 -12.27 20.50
N LEU A 50 27.70 -12.51 20.57
CA LEU A 50 28.56 -12.57 19.40
C LEU A 50 28.19 -13.74 18.47
N ASN A 51 27.97 -14.93 19.03
CA ASN A 51 27.58 -16.10 18.25
C ASN A 51 26.25 -15.89 17.52
N ILE A 52 25.26 -15.29 18.20
CA ILE A 52 23.97 -14.94 17.58
C ILE A 52 24.17 -13.96 16.42
N TYR A 53 25.03 -12.95 16.60
CA TYR A 53 25.34 -11.99 15.55
C TYR A 53 26.02 -12.66 14.34
N GLU A 54 26.97 -13.56 14.58
CA GLU A 54 27.63 -14.33 13.52
C GLU A 54 26.66 -15.22 12.75
N ASP A 55 25.74 -15.88 13.44
CA ASP A 55 24.71 -16.70 12.81
C ASP A 55 23.79 -15.87 11.91
N ILE A 56 23.41 -14.67 12.33
CA ILE A 56 22.61 -13.75 11.52
C ILE A 56 23.38 -13.33 10.28
N MET A 57 24.64 -12.91 10.43
CA MET A 57 25.49 -12.48 9.31
C MET A 57 25.77 -13.61 8.31
N ASN A 58 25.99 -14.83 8.80
CA ASN A 58 26.20 -16.01 7.95
C ASN A 58 24.92 -16.37 7.17
N ARG A 59 23.74 -16.25 7.80
CA ARG A 59 22.45 -16.46 7.10
C ARG A 59 22.19 -15.40 6.04
N GLU A 60 22.53 -14.14 6.31
CA GLU A 60 22.43 -13.04 5.33
C GLU A 60 23.34 -13.32 4.12
N THR A 61 24.57 -13.76 4.38
CA THR A 61 25.57 -14.05 3.33
C THR A 61 25.17 -15.26 2.47
N GLN A 62 24.65 -16.34 3.07
CA GLN A 62 24.19 -17.51 2.32
C GLN A 62 22.95 -17.25 1.46
N ARG A 63 22.06 -16.34 1.88
CA ARG A 63 20.90 -15.94 1.06
C ARG A 63 21.30 -15.24 -0.23
N VAL A 64 22.40 -14.48 -0.23
CA VAL A 64 22.92 -13.81 -1.43
C VAL A 64 23.56 -14.81 -2.41
N SER A 65 24.12 -15.92 -1.92
CA SER A 65 24.80 -16.91 -2.76
C SER A 65 23.88 -17.98 -3.38
N ALA A 66 22.69 -18.22 -2.82
CA ALA A 66 21.79 -19.30 -3.26
C ALA A 66 20.88 -18.96 -4.46
N GLU A 67 20.88 -17.71 -4.96
CA GLU A 67 20.04 -17.28 -6.10
C GLU A 67 20.75 -17.30 -7.47
N THR A 68 21.98 -17.82 -7.56
CA THR A 68 22.68 -17.96 -8.85
C THR A 68 22.65 -19.41 -9.33
N ILE A 69 21.64 -19.74 -10.14
CA ILE A 69 21.65 -20.91 -11.05
C ILE A 69 22.04 -20.42 -12.46
N PRO A 70 22.84 -21.20 -13.22
CA PRO A 70 23.65 -20.69 -14.32
C PRO A 70 22.87 -20.59 -15.62
N GLN A 71 23.00 -19.45 -16.30
CA GLN A 71 22.80 -19.41 -17.75
C GLN A 71 24.06 -18.83 -18.39
N GLU A 72 24.73 -19.70 -19.14
CA GLU A 72 25.86 -19.38 -20.00
C GLU A 72 25.51 -18.20 -20.92
N GLN A 73 26.34 -17.15 -20.89
CA GLN A 73 27.10 -16.68 -22.05
C GLN A 73 27.89 -15.42 -21.66
N SER A 74 29.22 -15.60 -21.66
CA SER A 74 30.27 -14.62 -21.90
C SER A 74 29.84 -13.18 -22.20
N HIS A 75 30.16 -12.24 -21.30
CA HIS A 75 31.00 -11.09 -21.62
C HIS A 75 31.62 -10.48 -20.35
N SER A 76 32.95 -10.37 -20.39
CA SER A 76 33.81 -9.69 -19.44
C SER A 76 33.51 -8.20 -19.37
N GLY A 77 33.35 -7.67 -18.16
CA GLY A 77 33.24 -6.23 -17.94
C GLY A 77 32.89 -5.90 -16.50
N SER A 78 33.86 -6.04 -15.60
CA SER A 78 33.81 -5.48 -14.26
C SER A 78 33.44 -4.00 -14.32
N GLN A 79 32.28 -3.65 -13.77
CA GLN A 79 32.07 -2.38 -13.07
C GLN A 79 30.97 -2.58 -12.03
N SER A 80 31.42 -2.81 -10.81
CA SER A 80 30.67 -2.67 -9.58
C SER A 80 30.05 -1.27 -9.51
N SER A 81 28.75 -1.20 -9.75
CA SER A 81 27.93 -0.08 -9.29
C SER A 81 26.78 -0.68 -8.49
N SER A 82 26.93 -0.62 -7.17
CA SER A 82 25.83 -0.77 -6.23
C SER A 82 24.88 0.40 -6.44
N GLN A 83 24.04 0.31 -7.47
CA GLN A 83 22.86 1.13 -7.54
C GLN A 83 21.87 0.53 -6.55
N ASN A 84 21.59 1.31 -5.51
CA ASN A 84 20.42 1.10 -4.66
C ASN A 84 19.20 0.99 -5.57
N GLU A 85 18.66 -0.23 -5.73
CA GLU A 85 17.35 -0.52 -6.30
C GLU A 85 16.27 0.01 -5.33
N ASP A 86 16.25 1.33 -5.17
CA ASP A 86 15.50 2.09 -4.17
C ASP A 86 14.06 2.27 -4.68
N GLY A 87 13.32 1.17 -4.83
CA GLY A 87 11.94 1.26 -5.32
C GLY A 87 11.23 -0.05 -5.64
N PHE A 88 11.96 -1.16 -5.80
CA PHE A 88 11.32 -2.44 -6.08
C PHE A 88 11.00 -3.16 -4.79
N TRP A 89 9.70 -3.28 -4.49
CA TRP A 89 9.24 -4.12 -3.39
C TRP A 89 9.29 -5.57 -3.82
N SER A 90 10.16 -6.35 -3.18
CA SER A 90 10.20 -7.79 -3.37
C SER A 90 8.88 -8.44 -2.95
N HIS A 91 8.69 -9.68 -3.41
CA HIS A 91 7.53 -10.48 -3.06
C HIS A 91 7.45 -10.72 -1.55
N GLY A 92 8.59 -11.10 -0.94
CA GLY A 92 8.70 -11.35 0.50
C GLY A 92 8.42 -10.11 1.33
N GLU A 93 8.96 -8.95 0.97
CA GLU A 93 8.66 -7.68 1.68
C GLU A 93 7.18 -7.31 1.60
N THR A 94 6.57 -7.49 0.42
CA THR A 94 5.14 -7.21 0.24
C THR A 94 4.28 -8.14 1.09
N GLN A 95 4.63 -9.43 1.16
CA GLN A 95 3.92 -10.42 1.96
C GLN A 95 4.10 -10.18 3.47
N LEU A 96 5.32 -9.85 3.89
CA LEU A 96 5.62 -9.45 5.27
C LEU A 96 4.81 -8.23 5.68
N LEU A 97 4.72 -7.22 4.80
CA LEU A 97 3.90 -6.03 5.04
C LEU A 97 2.42 -6.39 5.26
N ILE A 98 1.86 -7.26 4.41
CA ILE A 98 0.47 -7.69 4.53
C ILE A 98 0.25 -8.42 5.87
N ASN A 99 1.15 -9.33 6.24
CA ASN A 99 1.06 -10.09 7.49
C ASN A 99 1.16 -9.18 8.72
N LEU A 100 2.14 -8.28 8.76
CA LEU A 100 2.30 -7.31 9.84
C LEU A 100 1.08 -6.40 9.99
N TYR A 101 0.50 -5.96 8.87
CA TYR A 101 -0.74 -5.18 8.92
C TYR A 101 -1.91 -5.99 9.47
N GLY A 102 -2.02 -7.27 9.11
CA GLY A 102 -3.03 -8.18 9.67
C GLY A 102 -2.91 -8.30 11.19
N GLN A 103 -1.69 -8.42 11.71
CA GLN A 103 -1.41 -8.56 13.15
C GLN A 103 -1.66 -7.26 13.94
N HIS A 104 -1.30 -6.11 13.38
CA HIS A 104 -1.34 -4.81 14.08
C HIS A 104 -2.45 -3.88 13.58
N LYS A 105 -3.51 -4.42 12.96
CA LYS A 105 -4.57 -3.64 12.29
C LYS A 105 -5.18 -2.56 13.19
N ASP A 106 -5.40 -2.89 14.46
CA ASP A 106 -6.02 -1.99 15.44
C ASP A 106 -5.09 -0.87 15.91
N GLU A 107 -3.77 -1.12 15.89
CA GLU A 107 -2.76 -0.11 16.18
C GLU A 107 -2.69 0.93 15.06
N PHE A 108 -2.81 0.51 13.80
CA PHE A 108 -2.84 1.44 12.66
C PHE A 108 -4.07 2.36 12.65
N THR A 109 -5.21 1.90 13.16
CA THR A 109 -6.41 2.74 13.28
C THR A 109 -6.32 3.77 14.42
N ASN A 110 -5.53 3.48 15.46
CA ASN A 110 -5.44 4.31 16.67
C ASN A 110 -4.13 5.11 16.79
N ALA A 111 -3.12 4.83 15.96
CA ALA A 111 -1.84 5.50 16.00
C ALA A 111 -1.95 6.96 15.52
N LYS A 112 -1.97 7.90 16.48
CA LYS A 112 -1.70 9.32 16.22
C LYS A 112 -0.29 9.48 15.64
N LYS A 113 -0.24 9.58 14.30
CA LYS A 113 0.87 10.03 13.42
C LYS A 113 2.25 10.16 14.08
N LYS A 114 2.98 9.05 14.21
CA LYS A 114 4.44 9.08 14.35
C LYS A 114 5.05 8.91 12.96
N THR A 115 5.51 10.02 12.38
CA THR A 115 6.08 10.08 11.02
C THR A 115 7.54 9.63 11.02
N CYS A 116 7.80 8.34 10.80
CA CYS A 116 9.10 7.89 10.33
C CYS A 116 9.14 8.00 8.80
N ARG A 117 10.26 8.49 8.22
CA ARG A 117 10.40 8.62 6.75
C ARG A 117 10.25 7.28 6.01
N SER A 118 10.61 6.16 6.66
CA SER A 118 10.35 4.80 6.16
C SER A 118 8.85 4.46 6.13
N ALA A 119 8.07 4.96 7.11
CA ALA A 119 6.64 4.72 7.20
C ALA A 119 5.88 5.28 5.98
N ALA A 120 6.33 6.39 5.39
CA ALA A 120 5.70 6.95 4.20
C ALA A 120 5.80 6.04 2.95
N LYS A 121 6.92 5.30 2.80
CA LYS A 121 7.09 4.32 1.70
C LYS A 121 6.15 3.13 1.91
N ILE A 122 6.09 2.63 3.14
CA ILE A 122 5.19 1.54 3.55
C ILE A 122 3.72 1.93 3.34
N GLU A 123 3.33 3.12 3.80
CA GLU A 123 1.97 3.65 3.66
C GLU A 123 1.57 3.77 2.18
N ARG A 124 2.46 4.32 1.34
CA ARG A 124 2.20 4.43 -0.10
C ARG A 124 2.03 3.05 -0.75
N LYS A 125 2.88 2.08 -0.39
CA LYS A 125 2.76 0.69 -0.86
C LYS A 125 1.41 0.10 -0.43
N TRP A 126 1.05 0.25 0.84
CA TRP A 126 -0.20 -0.24 1.40
C TRP A 126 -1.43 0.36 0.71
N ILE A 127 -1.46 1.68 0.51
CA ILE A 127 -2.53 2.38 -0.23
C ILE A 127 -2.67 1.81 -1.65
N ASN A 128 -1.56 1.53 -2.33
CA ASN A 128 -1.59 0.97 -3.67
C ASN A 128 -2.12 -0.48 -3.68
N LEU A 129 -1.72 -1.31 -2.71
CA LEU A 129 -2.27 -2.67 -2.52
C LEU A 129 -3.79 -2.61 -2.36
N LEU A 130 -4.28 -1.74 -1.46
CA LEU A 130 -5.72 -1.56 -1.23
C LEU A 130 -6.47 -1.07 -2.46
N ARG A 131 -5.87 -0.16 -3.24
CA ARG A 131 -6.47 0.35 -4.48
C ARG A 131 -6.64 -0.77 -5.51
N VAL A 132 -5.61 -1.60 -5.70
CA VAL A 132 -5.65 -2.75 -6.62
C VAL A 132 -6.67 -3.78 -6.12
N TYR A 133 -6.64 -4.12 -4.83
CA TYR A 133 -7.60 -5.04 -4.21
C TYR A 133 -9.05 -4.59 -4.42
N ARG A 134 -9.39 -3.33 -4.07
CA ARG A 134 -10.74 -2.78 -4.30
C ARG A 134 -11.14 -2.81 -5.76
N SER A 135 -10.24 -2.42 -6.67
CA SER A 135 -10.47 -2.50 -8.11
C SER A 135 -10.81 -3.93 -8.54
N ILE A 136 -10.15 -4.95 -8.01
CA ILE A 136 -10.45 -6.35 -8.34
C ILE A 136 -11.79 -6.77 -7.72
N LYS A 137 -12.06 -6.38 -6.47
CA LYS A 137 -13.29 -6.72 -5.72
C LYS A 137 -14.55 -6.07 -6.32
N ASP A 138 -14.50 -4.79 -6.64
CA ASP A 138 -15.63 -4.01 -7.17
C ASP A 138 -16.04 -4.44 -8.59
N ASN A 139 -15.09 -4.93 -9.39
CA ASN A 139 -15.36 -5.45 -10.73
C ASN A 139 -16.08 -6.82 -10.74
N LYS A 140 -16.64 -7.26 -9.60
CA LYS A 140 -17.39 -8.51 -9.39
C LYS A 140 -16.68 -9.78 -9.89
N GLY A 141 -15.36 -9.84 -9.70
CA GLY A 141 -14.56 -11.05 -9.84
C GLY A 141 -14.57 -11.74 -11.20
N VAL A 142 -13.92 -12.90 -11.24
CA VAL A 142 -13.62 -13.81 -12.37
C VAL A 142 -14.79 -14.05 -13.35
N LYS A 143 -16.04 -13.81 -12.94
CA LYS A 143 -17.25 -14.23 -13.65
C LYS A 143 -17.74 -13.30 -14.77
N LYS A 144 -17.27 -12.05 -14.87
CA LYS A 144 -17.76 -11.10 -15.90
C LYS A 144 -16.74 -10.57 -16.90
N SER A 145 -15.44 -10.71 -16.66
CA SER A 145 -14.40 -10.24 -17.59
C SER A 145 -13.66 -11.42 -18.16
N GLY A 146 -14.06 -11.87 -19.35
CA GLY A 146 -13.52 -13.06 -20.04
C GLY A 146 -12.05 -13.01 -20.46
N ARG A 147 -11.21 -12.22 -19.78
CA ARG A 147 -9.74 -12.18 -19.97
C ARG A 147 -8.96 -11.38 -18.91
N GLY A 148 -9.61 -10.78 -17.89
CA GLY A 148 -8.99 -9.66 -17.15
C GLY A 148 -8.74 -9.83 -15.65
N ALA A 149 -9.33 -10.81 -14.98
CA ALA A 149 -9.03 -11.08 -13.57
C ALA A 149 -7.87 -12.08 -13.46
N GLN A 150 -6.70 -11.71 -14.00
CA GLN A 150 -5.50 -12.52 -13.80
C GLN A 150 -5.05 -12.42 -12.34
N ASN A 151 -5.11 -13.56 -11.64
CA ASN A 151 -4.36 -13.99 -10.46
C ASN A 151 -3.50 -12.89 -9.82
N TYR A 152 -4.14 -11.94 -9.13
CA TYR A 152 -3.36 -11.01 -8.33
C TYR A 152 -2.78 -11.79 -7.16
N LYS A 153 -1.46 -11.93 -7.16
CA LYS A 153 -0.72 -12.86 -6.28
C LYS A 153 -0.96 -12.65 -4.79
N PHE A 154 -1.42 -11.47 -4.39
CA PHE A 154 -1.68 -11.10 -3.00
C PHE A 154 -3.18 -10.93 -2.70
N PHE A 155 -4.07 -11.34 -3.60
CA PHE A 155 -5.51 -11.16 -3.43
C PHE A 155 -6.02 -11.94 -2.23
N ASP A 156 -5.70 -13.23 -2.14
CA ASP A 156 -6.20 -14.11 -1.08
C ASP A 156 -5.76 -13.62 0.30
N ALA A 157 -4.47 -13.27 0.45
CA ALA A 157 -3.93 -12.72 1.70
C ALA A 157 -4.57 -11.37 2.10
N LEU A 158 -4.91 -10.52 1.13
CA LEU A 158 -5.63 -9.27 1.40
C LEU A 158 -7.12 -9.51 1.70
N ASP A 159 -7.75 -10.47 1.03
CA ASP A 159 -9.15 -10.82 1.25
C ASP A 159 -9.36 -11.54 2.58
N GLU A 160 -8.40 -12.31 3.05
CA GLU A 160 -8.43 -12.88 4.41
C GLU A 160 -8.48 -11.79 5.49
N ILE A 161 -7.71 -10.71 5.32
CA ILE A 161 -7.61 -9.63 6.33
C ILE A 161 -8.77 -8.62 6.20
N LEU A 162 -9.30 -8.42 4.99
CA LEU A 162 -10.25 -7.35 4.65
C LEU A 162 -11.64 -7.85 4.23
N GLY A 163 -11.77 -9.13 3.91
CA GLY A 163 -12.91 -9.76 3.25
C GLY A 163 -14.18 -9.77 4.08
N ASP A 164 -14.04 -9.95 5.40
CA ASP A 164 -15.15 -10.09 6.34
C ASP A 164 -15.91 -8.79 6.62
N LYS A 165 -15.43 -7.65 6.11
CA LYS A 165 -16.10 -6.36 6.28
C LYS A 165 -16.98 -6.07 5.07
N PRO A 166 -18.33 -5.98 5.22
CA PRO A 166 -19.17 -5.48 4.14
C PRO A 166 -18.65 -4.07 3.77
N SER A 167 -18.27 -3.88 2.51
CA SER A 167 -17.56 -2.71 1.97
C SER A 167 -18.36 -1.39 2.03
N ASN A 168 -19.41 -1.33 2.82
CA ASN A 168 -20.41 -0.27 2.84
C ASN A 168 -20.34 0.62 4.09
N SER A 169 -19.36 0.45 4.99
CA SER A 169 -19.15 1.40 6.08
C SER A 169 -18.39 2.64 5.62
N ASN A 170 -18.93 3.33 4.60
CA ASN A 170 -18.52 4.71 4.35
C ASN A 170 -19.34 5.56 5.33
N THR A 171 -18.81 5.81 6.52
CA THR A 171 -19.47 6.51 7.64
C THR A 171 -19.73 8.01 7.37
N PHE A 172 -19.64 8.44 6.11
CA PHE A 172 -20.03 9.76 5.64
C PHE A 172 -21.30 9.66 4.79
N CYS A 173 -22.39 9.16 5.39
CA CYS A 173 -23.70 9.60 4.95
C CYS A 173 -23.88 11.02 5.52
N ILE A 174 -23.63 12.02 4.70
CA ILE A 174 -24.13 13.37 4.95
C ILE A 174 -25.65 13.24 4.82
N GLU A 175 -26.34 13.17 5.96
CA GLU A 175 -27.78 13.41 6.01
C GLU A 175 -28.03 14.84 5.55
N VAL A 176 -28.32 15.00 4.26
CA VAL A 176 -28.93 16.22 3.76
C VAL A 176 -30.38 16.18 4.23
N GLY A 177 -30.63 16.81 5.38
CA GLY A 177 -31.97 17.02 5.92
C GLY A 177 -32.84 17.75 4.91
N VAL A 178 -33.70 17.02 4.22
CA VAL A 178 -34.81 17.60 3.47
C VAL A 178 -35.93 17.81 4.48
N ASN A 179 -36.00 19.01 5.06
CA ASN A 179 -37.21 19.45 5.75
C ASN A 179 -38.34 19.52 4.72
N LYS A 180 -39.21 18.51 4.70
CA LYS A 180 -40.53 18.60 4.12
C LYS A 180 -41.53 18.77 5.26
N ASP A 181 -41.85 20.02 5.54
CA ASP A 181 -43.14 20.37 6.12
C ASP A 181 -44.22 20.11 5.05
N GLN A 182 -45.03 19.06 5.21
CA GLN A 182 -46.41 19.12 4.77
C GLN A 182 -47.30 18.12 5.53
N PRO A 183 -48.48 18.55 6.03
CA PRO A 183 -49.31 17.76 6.92
C PRO A 183 -50.36 16.89 6.18
N ASN A 184 -50.82 15.87 6.92
CA ASN A 184 -52.12 15.19 6.88
C ASN A 184 -52.78 14.88 5.53
N SER A 185 -52.97 13.57 5.28
CA SER A 185 -54.34 13.04 5.12
C SER A 185 -54.35 11.53 5.41
N ASP A 186 -55.20 11.17 6.37
CA ASP A 186 -55.73 9.82 6.57
C ASP A 186 -56.49 9.35 5.33
N GLN A 187 -56.40 8.06 4.97
CA GLN A 187 -57.54 7.24 4.55
C GLN A 187 -57.25 5.73 4.72
N GLU A 188 -58.15 5.12 5.48
CA GLU A 188 -58.44 3.69 5.74
C GLU A 188 -58.71 2.85 4.46
N SER A 189 -58.11 1.65 4.34
CA SER A 189 -58.77 0.31 4.45
C SER A 189 -58.83 -0.44 3.08
N PRO A 190 -59.25 -1.74 2.98
CA PRO A 190 -58.51 -2.94 3.42
C PRO A 190 -58.62 -4.17 2.44
N ILE A 191 -57.98 -5.31 2.76
CA ILE A 191 -58.25 -6.71 2.31
C ILE A 191 -57.91 -7.10 0.84
N ASN A 192 -57.06 -8.12 0.61
CA ASN A 192 -57.45 -9.49 0.14
C ASN A 192 -56.24 -10.43 -0.11
N TYR A 193 -56.47 -11.73 0.12
CA TYR A 193 -55.53 -12.88 0.16
C TYR A 193 -55.34 -13.58 -1.23
N PRO A 194 -54.51 -14.67 -1.36
CA PRO A 194 -53.74 -15.14 -2.55
C PRO A 194 -54.53 -16.30 -3.29
N PRO A 195 -54.01 -17.27 -4.11
CA PRO A 195 -52.77 -18.09 -4.02
C PRO A 195 -52.14 -18.56 -5.38
N GLU A 196 -51.17 -19.50 -5.30
CA GLU A 196 -50.78 -20.57 -6.27
C GLU A 196 -50.42 -20.21 -7.72
N GLY A 197 -49.47 -20.82 -8.43
CA GLY A 197 -48.71 -22.05 -8.30
C GLY A 197 -48.26 -22.44 -9.72
N VAL A 198 -47.05 -23.00 -9.89
CA VAL A 198 -46.80 -24.23 -10.68
C VAL A 198 -45.29 -24.56 -10.75
N PRO A 199 -44.92 -25.84 -10.56
CA PRO A 199 -43.62 -26.42 -10.87
C PRO A 199 -43.65 -27.16 -12.23
N SER A 200 -42.48 -27.60 -12.73
CA SER A 200 -42.20 -28.53 -13.88
C SER A 200 -41.12 -27.92 -14.77
N THR A 201 -40.11 -28.57 -15.35
CA THR A 201 -39.81 -29.96 -15.78
C THR A 201 -38.38 -29.83 -16.38
N SER A 202 -37.34 -30.63 -16.16
CA SER A 202 -37.12 -32.08 -16.29
C SER A 202 -35.88 -32.32 -17.21
N ASN A 203 -35.16 -33.42 -16.94
CA ASN A 203 -34.17 -34.15 -17.76
C ASN A 203 -32.76 -33.55 -17.95
N GLN A 204 -31.70 -34.13 -17.38
CA GLN A 204 -31.00 -35.40 -17.75
C GLN A 204 -30.56 -35.39 -19.24
N THR A 205 -29.28 -35.37 -19.60
CA THR A 205 -28.32 -36.48 -19.47
C THR A 205 -26.89 -36.04 -19.88
N PRO A 206 -25.84 -36.82 -19.51
CA PRO A 206 -24.44 -36.54 -19.82
C PRO A 206 -23.97 -37.28 -21.09
N VAL A 207 -23.08 -36.66 -21.87
CA VAL A 207 -22.26 -37.39 -22.85
C VAL A 207 -20.84 -36.85 -22.86
N SER A 208 -19.93 -37.71 -22.39
CA SER A 208 -18.50 -37.65 -22.68
C SER A 208 -18.28 -38.01 -24.14
N ASN A 209 -17.44 -37.27 -24.86
CA ASN A 209 -16.83 -37.76 -26.09
C ASN A 209 -15.37 -37.30 -26.17
N THR A 210 -14.53 -38.32 -26.32
CA THR A 210 -13.10 -38.33 -26.61
C THR A 210 -12.85 -38.16 -28.11
N SER A 211 -11.91 -37.30 -28.52
CA SER A 211 -10.94 -37.49 -29.64
C SER A 211 -10.16 -36.18 -29.81
N SER A 212 -8.82 -36.15 -29.66
CA SER A 212 -7.81 -36.59 -30.64
C SER A 212 -8.03 -35.96 -32.02
N CYS A 213 -7.33 -34.86 -32.34
CA CYS A 213 -7.05 -34.50 -33.73
C CYS A 213 -5.78 -33.62 -33.86
N SER A 214 -4.74 -34.26 -34.38
CA SER A 214 -3.62 -33.78 -35.19
C SER A 214 -3.34 -32.28 -35.35
N GLU A 215 -2.11 -31.94 -34.96
CA GLU A 215 -1.13 -31.11 -35.66
C GLU A 215 -1.40 -30.88 -37.17
N SER A 216 -1.62 -29.61 -37.55
CA SER A 216 -1.66 -29.17 -38.94
C SER A 216 -1.13 -27.75 -39.07
N LEU A 217 0.12 -27.65 -39.52
CA LEU A 217 0.74 -26.46 -40.10
C LEU A 217 -0.11 -25.88 -41.24
N ARG A 218 -0.67 -24.67 -41.09
CA ARG A 218 -1.03 -23.79 -42.22
C ARG A 218 -0.89 -22.31 -41.85
N GLU A 219 0.08 -21.71 -42.53
CA GLU A 219 0.05 -20.42 -43.22
C GLU A 219 -0.77 -19.25 -42.65
N THR A 220 -0.02 -18.19 -42.37
CA THR A 220 -0.43 -16.84 -42.02
C THR A 220 -1.47 -16.24 -43.00
N PRO A 221 -2.59 -15.68 -42.51
CA PRO A 221 -3.43 -14.79 -43.31
C PRO A 221 -2.92 -13.33 -43.27
N PRO A 222 -3.05 -12.58 -44.37
CA PRO A 222 -2.46 -11.26 -44.53
C PRO A 222 -3.27 -10.14 -43.85
N LEU A 223 -2.50 -9.21 -43.28
CA LEU A 223 -2.74 -7.77 -43.11
C LEU A 223 -4.16 -7.27 -43.43
N ARG A 224 -5.00 -7.15 -42.40
CA ARG A 224 -6.23 -6.36 -42.45
C ARG A 224 -6.00 -4.97 -41.86
N ASN A 225 -5.44 -4.07 -42.67
CA ASN A 225 -5.45 -2.63 -42.43
C ASN A 225 -6.90 -2.13 -42.46
N LYS A 226 -7.54 -1.93 -41.30
CA LYS A 226 -8.76 -1.11 -41.19
C LYS A 226 -9.07 -0.77 -39.73
N ARG A 227 -8.79 0.49 -39.35
CA ARG A 227 -9.52 1.38 -38.42
C ARG A 227 -8.55 2.31 -37.68
N LYS A 228 -8.08 3.35 -38.37
CA LYS A 228 -7.41 4.53 -37.80
C LYS A 228 -8.24 5.75 -38.18
N SER A 229 -9.30 6.03 -37.43
CA SER A 229 -10.05 7.30 -37.58
C SER A 229 -10.86 7.71 -36.33
N LYS A 230 -10.66 7.04 -35.18
CA LYS A 230 -11.30 7.41 -33.89
C LYS A 230 -10.34 8.01 -32.86
N SER A 231 -9.09 8.31 -33.26
CA SER A 231 -8.02 8.73 -32.33
C SER A 231 -7.97 10.24 -32.06
N GLU A 232 -8.52 11.08 -32.92
CA GLU A 232 -8.36 12.54 -32.80
C GLU A 232 -9.27 13.14 -31.73
N SER A 233 -10.55 12.74 -31.66
CA SER A 233 -11.49 13.27 -30.66
C SER A 233 -11.16 12.84 -29.22
N GLN A 234 -10.49 11.70 -29.02
CA GLN A 234 -10.00 11.31 -27.69
C GLN A 234 -8.77 12.13 -27.28
N SER A 235 -7.90 12.45 -28.23
CA SER A 235 -6.71 13.29 -27.99
C SER A 235 -7.10 14.71 -27.60
N GLU A 236 -8.08 15.29 -28.29
CA GLU A 236 -8.58 16.65 -28.02
C GLU A 236 -9.26 16.76 -26.65
N ASN A 237 -10.12 15.80 -26.31
CA ASN A 237 -10.75 15.72 -24.98
C ASN A 237 -9.71 15.61 -23.86
N TYR A 238 -8.64 14.85 -24.07
CA TYR A 238 -7.55 14.74 -23.10
C TYR A 238 -6.81 16.07 -22.91
N LEU A 239 -6.52 16.77 -24.00
CA LEU A 239 -5.82 18.06 -23.95
C LEU A 239 -6.67 19.13 -23.26
N GLN A 240 -7.97 19.18 -23.55
CA GLN A 240 -8.92 20.09 -22.91
C GLN A 240 -9.07 19.79 -21.42
N ALA A 241 -9.17 18.52 -21.02
CA ALA A 241 -9.21 18.13 -19.62
C ALA A 241 -7.92 18.50 -18.87
N LYS A 242 -6.75 18.38 -19.52
CA LYS A 242 -5.46 18.80 -18.96
C LYS A 242 -5.40 20.32 -18.76
N MET A 243 -5.85 21.11 -19.74
CA MET A 243 -5.93 22.57 -19.63
C MET A 243 -6.87 23.00 -18.51
N LYS A 244 -8.07 22.41 -18.43
CA LYS A 244 -9.05 22.73 -17.36
C LYS A 244 -8.48 22.47 -15.97
N ARG A 245 -7.80 21.34 -15.75
CA ARG A 245 -7.13 21.03 -14.48
C ARG A 245 -5.99 22.00 -14.14
N HIS A 246 -5.37 22.60 -15.16
CA HIS A 246 -4.34 23.60 -14.94
C HIS A 246 -4.97 24.95 -14.57
N GLU A 247 -6.03 25.36 -15.27
CA GLU A 247 -6.78 26.56 -14.97
C GLU A 247 -7.39 26.52 -13.55
N ASP A 248 -7.98 25.39 -13.16
CA ASP A 248 -8.52 25.19 -11.81
C ASP A 248 -7.42 25.30 -10.74
N ARG A 249 -6.20 24.81 -11.02
CA ARG A 249 -5.05 24.96 -10.12
C ARG A 249 -4.64 26.42 -9.96
N MET A 250 -4.55 27.17 -11.07
CA MET A 250 -4.24 28.60 -11.05
C MET A 250 -5.31 29.40 -10.30
N ARG A 251 -6.58 29.04 -10.47
CA ARG A 251 -7.71 29.68 -9.77
C ARG A 251 -7.62 29.48 -8.26
N ILE A 252 -7.35 28.25 -7.80
CA ILE A 252 -7.19 27.94 -6.38
C ILE A 252 -5.98 28.69 -5.79
N GLU A 253 -4.88 28.74 -6.52
CA GLU A 253 -3.67 29.47 -6.10
C GLU A 253 -3.93 30.98 -5.96
N HIS A 254 -4.64 31.58 -6.92
CA HIS A 254 -5.04 32.99 -6.85
C HIS A 254 -5.98 33.25 -5.67
N GLN A 255 -6.96 32.38 -5.42
CA GLN A 255 -7.85 32.50 -4.25
C GLN A 255 -7.08 32.41 -2.93
N LYS A 256 -6.11 31.49 -2.85
CA LYS A 256 -5.25 31.34 -1.68
C LYS A 256 -4.44 32.60 -1.41
N LEU A 257 -3.80 33.16 -2.44
CA LEU A 257 -3.04 34.41 -2.32
C LEU A 257 -3.92 35.59 -1.89
N GLN A 258 -5.16 35.65 -2.39
CA GLN A 258 -6.10 36.69 -1.98
C GLN A 258 -6.47 36.59 -0.49
N LEU A 259 -6.79 35.38 -0.01
CA LEU A 259 -7.08 35.16 1.41
C LEU A 259 -5.88 35.47 2.31
N GLU A 260 -4.67 35.18 1.85
CA GLU A 260 -3.45 35.50 2.58
C GLU A 260 -3.22 37.02 2.67
N LYS A 261 -3.47 37.75 1.58
CA LYS A 261 -3.44 39.21 1.57
C LYS A 261 -4.48 39.80 2.53
N ASP A 262 -5.73 39.34 2.46
CA ASP A 262 -6.81 39.81 3.31
C ASP A 262 -6.52 39.55 4.80
N LYS A 263 -5.91 38.38 5.11
CA LYS A 263 -5.47 38.04 6.47
C LYS A 263 -4.39 39.00 6.96
N VAL A 264 -3.39 39.32 6.14
CA VAL A 264 -2.33 40.27 6.50
C VAL A 264 -2.90 41.67 6.72
N ASP A 265 -3.82 42.12 5.88
CA ASP A 265 -4.45 43.42 6.01
C ASP A 265 -5.32 43.51 7.28
N LEU A 266 -6.02 42.43 7.64
CA LEU A 266 -6.76 42.35 8.90
C LEU A 266 -5.82 42.44 10.11
N LEU A 267 -4.70 41.72 10.09
CA LEU A 267 -3.69 41.78 11.16
C LEU A 267 -3.11 43.18 11.32
N LYS A 268 -2.81 43.88 10.21
CA LYS A 268 -2.36 45.27 10.23
C LYS A 268 -3.40 46.20 10.87
N LYS A 269 -4.68 46.05 10.55
CA LYS A 269 -5.78 46.84 11.15
C LYS A 269 -5.89 46.61 12.65
N ILE A 270 -5.76 45.36 13.09
CA ILE A 270 -5.78 45.01 14.53
C ILE A 270 -4.61 45.66 15.26
N LEU A 271 -3.40 45.58 14.71
CA LEU A 271 -2.21 46.21 15.29
C LEU A 271 -2.34 47.73 15.40
N ALA A 272 -2.81 48.39 14.34
CA ALA A 272 -3.04 49.83 14.35
C ALA A 272 -4.07 50.25 15.42
N SER A 273 -5.13 49.44 15.59
CA SER A 273 -6.17 49.69 16.59
C SER A 273 -5.70 49.47 18.03
N GLN A 274 -4.67 48.63 18.25
CA GLN A 274 -4.05 48.44 19.56
C GLN A 274 -3.11 49.58 19.92
N GLN A 275 -2.40 50.17 18.94
CA GLN A 275 -1.53 51.33 19.16
C GLN A 275 -2.33 52.55 19.64
N ILE A 276 -3.48 52.82 19.02
CA ILE A 276 -4.37 53.94 19.42
C ILE A 276 -4.91 53.81 20.85
N LYS A 277 -5.01 52.60 21.41
CA LYS A 277 -5.51 52.39 22.77
C LYS A 277 -4.46 52.59 23.87
N ASN A 278 -3.18 52.63 23.50
CA ASN A 278 -2.07 52.75 24.44
C ASN A 278 -1.52 54.19 24.54
N ASP A 279 -2.02 55.09 23.70
CA ASP A 279 -1.78 56.54 23.76
C ASP A 279 -2.96 57.24 24.44
#